data_AF-A0A521XX67-F1
#
_entry.id   AF-A0A521XX67-F1
#
_cell.length_a   1.000
_cell.length_b   1.000
_cell.length_c   1.000
_cell.angle_alpha   90.00
_cell.angle_beta   90.00
_cell.angle_gamma   90.00
#
_symmetry.space_group_name_H-M   'P 1'
#
loop_
_entity.id
_entity.type
_entity.pdbx_description
1 polymer ?
#
loop_
_entity_poly.entity_id
_entity_poly.type
_entity_poly.pdbx_seq_one_letter_code
_entity_poly.pdbx_strand_id
1 'polypeptide(L)'
;IEMPVSRILQRIERHGVLIDPGKLVRQGDELARRLLELEQQTQELAGQPFNLGSPKQIGDILFTKLGLPVVKKTASGAPSTDEEVLEKLAEDYPLPAKILEHRGLAKLKSTYADKLPQEMDAATNRVHTNYAQAVAVTGRLSSNEPNLQNIPVRTAEGRRIREAFVAPPGHVIVSADYSQIELRIMAHLSDDEGLLRAFTEGLDVHRATASEVFGVPVEQVSSEQRRYAKVINFGLIYGMSSFGLASNLGIEKSAAAAYIDRYFQRYPGVRRYMDDTRAAAKAQGYVETVFGRRLWLPEINSGNGPRRGAAERAAINAPMQGTAADLIKLAMIAMQDELDRSGRRTAMVMQVHDELVFEVPHDELEWARTEVPRIMAGVAQLKVPLLAEVGVGQSWEEAH
;
A
#
# COMPACT_ATOMS: atom_id res chain seq x y z
N ILE A 1 18.37 -0.30 -15.21
CA ILE A 1 17.46 0.21 -14.15
C ILE A 1 18.24 0.51 -12.86
N GLU A 2 18.83 -0.49 -12.19
CA GLU A 2 19.29 -0.31 -10.80
C GLU A 2 20.46 0.68 -10.61
N MET A 3 21.50 0.62 -11.44
CA MET A 3 22.68 1.47 -11.25
C MET A 3 22.38 2.99 -11.37
N PRO A 4 21.60 3.46 -12.37
CA PRO A 4 21.11 4.83 -12.39
C PRO A 4 20.28 5.20 -11.15
N VAL A 5 19.32 4.33 -10.77
CA VAL A 5 18.43 4.57 -9.61
C VAL A 5 19.23 4.76 -8.33
N SER A 6 20.30 4.00 -8.10
CA SER A 6 21.15 4.15 -6.92
C SER A 6 21.70 5.59 -6.76
N ARG A 7 22.08 6.23 -7.87
CA ARG A 7 22.56 7.63 -7.85
C ARG A 7 21.43 8.62 -7.57
N ILE A 8 20.24 8.34 -8.08
CA ILE A 8 19.03 9.15 -7.87
C ILE A 8 18.61 9.05 -6.40
N LEU A 9 18.58 7.84 -5.84
CA LEU A 9 18.32 7.63 -4.42
C LEU A 9 19.28 8.42 -3.55
N GLN A 10 20.58 8.39 -3.84
CA GLN A 10 21.54 9.23 -3.10
C GLN A 10 21.18 10.73 -3.15
N ARG A 11 20.66 11.24 -4.27
CA ARG A 11 20.21 12.64 -4.37
C ARG A 11 18.96 12.88 -3.52
N ILE A 12 17.96 12.00 -3.61
CA ILE A 12 16.72 12.06 -2.82
C ILE A 12 17.04 12.03 -1.32
N GLU A 13 17.85 11.06 -0.88
CA GLU A 13 18.26 10.89 0.52
C GLU A 13 19.03 12.10 1.03
N ARG A 14 19.97 12.66 0.24
CA ARG A 14 20.74 13.85 0.62
C ARG A 14 19.89 15.12 0.63
N HIS A 15 18.89 15.22 -0.25
CA HIS A 15 17.93 16.33 -0.22
C HIS A 15 17.09 16.22 1.04
N GLY A 16 16.61 15.04 1.38
CA GLY A 16 15.70 14.81 2.49
C GLY A 16 14.33 15.45 2.25
N VAL A 17 13.40 15.31 3.18
CA VAL A 17 12.09 15.95 3.12
C VAL A 17 11.92 16.94 4.26
N LEU A 18 11.42 18.14 3.99
CA LEU A 18 11.19 19.15 5.01
C LEU A 18 9.99 18.79 5.87
N ILE A 19 10.18 18.92 7.19
CA ILE A 19 9.14 18.67 8.18
C ILE A 19 8.89 19.93 9.00
N ASP A 20 7.63 20.19 9.34
CA ASP A 20 7.22 21.19 10.33
C ASP A 20 7.20 20.54 11.74
N PRO A 21 8.23 20.76 12.58
CA PRO A 21 8.29 20.17 13.91
C PRO A 21 7.18 20.70 14.83
N GLY A 22 6.74 21.94 14.63
CA GLY A 22 5.67 22.53 15.42
C GLY A 22 4.33 21.83 15.19
N LYS A 23 4.04 21.43 13.94
CA LYS A 23 2.86 20.59 13.64
C LYS A 23 2.95 19.24 14.33
N LEU A 24 4.10 18.54 14.24
CA LEU A 24 4.26 17.22 14.86
C LEU A 24 4.11 17.26 16.39
N VAL A 25 4.68 18.27 17.06
CA VAL A 25 4.53 18.42 18.51
C VAL A 25 3.06 18.61 18.90
N ARG A 26 2.33 19.51 18.23
CA ARG A 26 0.89 19.73 18.50
C ARG A 26 0.08 18.46 18.27
N GLN A 27 0.36 17.74 17.19
CA GLN A 27 -0.31 16.47 16.89
C GLN A 27 0.03 15.40 17.95
N GLY A 28 1.29 15.34 18.42
CA GLY A 28 1.72 14.45 19.50
C GLY A 28 0.98 14.71 20.82
N ASP A 29 0.77 15.97 21.18
CA ASP A 29 0.02 16.36 22.39
C ASP A 29 -1.48 16.03 22.29
N GLU A 30 -2.07 16.17 21.10
CA GLU A 30 -3.44 15.75 20.84
C GLU A 30 -3.61 14.24 20.90
N LEU A 31 -2.70 13.48 20.29
CA LEU A 31 -2.67 12.02 20.37
C LEU A 31 -2.49 11.56 21.82
N ALA A 32 -1.63 12.21 22.60
CA ALA A 32 -1.43 11.89 24.02
C ALA A 32 -2.73 12.03 24.83
N ARG A 33 -3.46 13.14 24.64
CA ARG A 33 -4.76 13.36 25.29
C ARG A 33 -5.78 12.29 24.90
N ARG A 34 -5.86 11.97 23.61
CA ARG A 34 -6.79 10.96 23.12
C ARG A 34 -6.46 9.55 23.63
N LEU A 35 -5.19 9.22 23.76
CA LEU A 35 -4.75 7.94 24.33
C LEU A 35 -5.18 7.80 25.79
N LEU A 36 -5.09 8.85 26.59
CA LEU A 36 -5.56 8.85 27.99
C LEU A 36 -7.09 8.66 28.06
N GLU A 37 -7.86 9.32 27.19
CA GLU A 37 -9.31 9.12 27.10
C GLU A 37 -9.66 7.68 26.75
N LEU A 38 -8.96 7.08 25.77
CA LEU A 38 -9.18 5.69 25.36
C LEU A 38 -8.77 4.71 26.45
N GLU A 39 -7.68 4.99 27.17
CA GLU A 39 -7.27 4.20 28.32
C GLU A 39 -8.37 4.17 29.37
N GLN A 40 -8.92 5.34 29.75
CA GLN A 40 -10.03 5.40 30.69
C GLN A 40 -11.27 4.63 30.19
N GLN A 41 -11.67 4.84 28.93
CA GLN A 41 -12.83 4.15 28.34
C GLN A 41 -12.65 2.62 28.33
N THR A 42 -11.46 2.13 27.97
CA THR A 42 -11.19 0.69 27.95
C THR A 42 -11.19 0.08 29.35
N GLN A 43 -10.67 0.80 30.37
CA GLN A 43 -10.69 0.35 31.76
C GLN A 43 -12.12 0.30 32.33
N GLU A 44 -12.96 1.28 31.98
CA GLU A 44 -14.40 1.28 32.32
C GLU A 44 -15.12 0.08 31.70
N LEU A 45 -14.90 -0.18 30.40
CA LEU A 45 -15.48 -1.35 29.70
C LEU A 45 -14.96 -2.69 30.24
N ALA A 46 -13.71 -2.75 30.70
CA ALA A 46 -13.12 -3.95 31.30
C ALA A 46 -13.50 -4.14 32.78
N GLY A 47 -14.09 -3.11 33.41
CA GLY A 47 -14.41 -3.08 34.83
C GLY A 47 -13.20 -3.24 35.74
N GLN A 48 -11.99 -2.96 35.26
CA GLN A 48 -10.74 -2.90 36.04
C GLN A 48 -9.61 -2.24 35.24
N PRO A 49 -8.61 -1.65 35.92
CA PRO A 49 -7.38 -1.21 35.27
C PRO A 49 -6.59 -2.38 34.67
N PHE A 50 -6.03 -2.19 33.47
CA PHE A 50 -5.12 -3.13 32.83
C PHE A 50 -4.22 -2.39 31.82
N ASN A 51 -3.11 -3.02 31.45
CA ASN A 51 -2.12 -2.45 30.54
C ASN A 51 -2.46 -2.79 29.08
N LEU A 52 -2.85 -1.78 28.30
CA LEU A 52 -3.14 -1.88 26.86
C LEU A 52 -1.91 -2.21 25.98
N GLY A 53 -0.71 -2.06 26.52
CA GLY A 53 0.54 -2.52 25.89
C GLY A 53 0.86 -3.99 26.13
N SER A 54 0.08 -4.71 26.96
CA SER A 54 0.32 -6.11 27.32
C SER A 54 -0.68 -7.05 26.63
N PRO A 55 -0.29 -7.79 25.58
CA PRO A 55 -1.17 -8.78 24.93
C PRO A 55 -1.71 -9.83 25.90
N LYS A 56 -0.93 -10.17 26.94
CA LYS A 56 -1.34 -11.10 28.00
C LYS A 56 -2.51 -10.56 28.81
N GLN A 57 -2.39 -9.32 29.32
CA GLN A 57 -3.47 -8.73 30.11
C GLN A 57 -4.72 -8.49 29.26
N ILE A 58 -4.56 -8.06 28.00
CA ILE A 58 -5.69 -7.96 27.07
C ILE A 58 -6.36 -9.33 26.91
N GLY A 59 -5.58 -10.39 26.68
CA GLY A 59 -6.11 -11.75 26.55
C GLY A 59 -6.87 -12.21 27.78
N ASP A 60 -6.33 -11.95 28.97
CA ASP A 60 -6.99 -12.29 30.24
C ASP A 60 -8.32 -11.54 30.41
N ILE A 61 -8.38 -10.25 30.06
CA ILE A 61 -9.63 -9.46 30.09
C ILE A 61 -10.64 -10.03 29.11
N LEU A 62 -10.27 -10.16 27.83
CA LEU A 62 -11.20 -10.52 26.76
C LEU A 62 -11.71 -11.95 26.93
N PHE A 63 -10.82 -12.92 27.11
CA PHE A 63 -11.20 -14.33 27.01
C PHE A 63 -11.48 -15.00 28.35
N THR A 64 -10.85 -14.53 29.44
CA THR A 64 -11.06 -15.12 30.77
C THR A 64 -12.13 -14.37 31.55
N LYS A 65 -12.03 -13.04 31.68
CA LYS A 65 -12.96 -12.23 32.48
C LYS A 65 -14.29 -11.98 31.77
N LEU A 66 -14.23 -11.54 30.51
CA LEU A 66 -15.42 -11.24 29.70
C LEU A 66 -15.96 -12.45 28.95
N GLY A 67 -15.19 -13.55 28.88
CA GLY A 67 -15.63 -14.79 28.24
C GLY A 67 -15.87 -14.67 26.74
N LEU A 68 -15.19 -13.75 26.06
CA LEU A 68 -15.33 -13.56 24.61
C LEU A 68 -14.88 -14.80 23.83
N PRO A 69 -15.43 -15.06 22.63
CA PRO A 69 -15.07 -16.21 21.83
C PRO A 69 -13.61 -16.17 21.36
N VAL A 70 -12.91 -17.29 21.48
CA VAL A 70 -11.53 -17.42 20.97
C VAL A 70 -11.58 -17.69 19.46
N VAL A 71 -11.27 -16.66 18.67
CA VAL A 71 -11.25 -16.74 17.20
C VAL A 71 -10.02 -17.52 16.69
N LYS A 72 -8.85 -17.27 17.30
CA LYS A 72 -7.57 -17.81 16.85
C LYS A 72 -6.64 -18.00 18.05
N LYS A 73 -5.72 -18.96 17.93
CA LYS A 73 -4.68 -19.23 18.93
C LYS A 73 -3.30 -18.94 18.35
N THR A 74 -2.39 -18.45 19.18
CA THR A 74 -0.98 -18.27 18.84
C THR A 74 -0.27 -19.63 18.73
N ALA A 75 0.98 -19.64 18.25
CA ALA A 75 1.81 -20.85 18.21
C ALA A 75 2.02 -21.49 19.60
N SER A 76 1.93 -20.71 20.68
CA SER A 76 1.99 -21.20 22.06
C SER A 76 0.66 -21.72 22.60
N GLY A 77 -0.41 -21.70 21.79
CA GLY A 77 -1.75 -22.16 22.17
C GLY A 77 -2.59 -21.14 22.94
N ALA A 78 -2.05 -19.96 23.25
CA ALA A 78 -2.78 -18.88 23.92
C ALA A 78 -3.78 -18.22 22.96
N PRO A 79 -4.94 -17.73 23.45
CA PRO A 79 -5.83 -16.89 22.64
C PRO A 79 -5.09 -15.69 22.06
N SER A 80 -5.28 -15.44 20.77
CA SER A 80 -4.59 -14.37 20.07
C SER A 80 -5.30 -13.03 20.25
N THR A 81 -4.54 -11.95 20.33
CA THR A 81 -5.04 -10.56 20.40
C THR A 81 -4.43 -9.71 19.29
N ASP A 82 -4.10 -10.33 18.16
CA ASP A 82 -3.67 -9.68 16.92
C ASP A 82 -4.80 -8.86 16.29
N GLU A 83 -4.43 -7.95 15.38
CA GLU A 83 -5.35 -6.99 14.75
C GLU A 83 -6.56 -7.69 14.13
N GLU A 84 -6.34 -8.74 13.34
CA GLU A 84 -7.38 -9.58 12.71
C GLU A 84 -8.40 -10.14 13.73
N VAL A 85 -7.95 -10.61 14.89
CA VAL A 85 -8.84 -11.16 15.92
C VAL A 85 -9.62 -10.05 16.61
N LEU A 86 -8.96 -8.93 16.93
CA LEU A 86 -9.63 -7.80 17.56
C LEU A 86 -10.65 -7.16 16.62
N GLU A 87 -10.37 -7.10 15.31
CA GLU A 87 -11.31 -6.59 14.29
C GLU A 87 -12.55 -7.47 14.25
N LYS A 88 -12.37 -8.80 14.26
CA LYS A 88 -13.50 -9.72 14.26
C LYS A 88 -14.34 -9.59 15.52
N LEU A 89 -13.71 -9.48 16.69
CA LEU A 89 -14.42 -9.27 17.95
C LEU A 89 -15.06 -7.88 18.04
N ALA A 90 -14.52 -6.87 17.37
CA ALA A 90 -15.05 -5.51 17.37
C ALA A 90 -16.42 -5.39 16.67
N GLU A 91 -16.81 -6.38 15.85
CA GLU A 91 -18.14 -6.44 15.23
C GLU A 91 -19.25 -6.55 16.28
N ASP A 92 -19.00 -7.31 17.35
CA ASP A 92 -20.00 -7.61 18.38
C ASP A 92 -19.69 -6.95 19.73
N TYR A 93 -18.43 -6.57 19.97
CA TYR A 93 -17.95 -6.14 21.29
C TYR A 93 -17.24 -4.77 21.23
N PRO A 94 -17.61 -3.80 22.10
CA PRO A 94 -17.05 -2.45 22.04
C PRO A 94 -15.59 -2.35 22.53
N LEU A 95 -15.17 -3.21 23.47
CA LEU A 95 -13.83 -3.15 24.04
C LEU A 95 -12.72 -3.46 23.01
N PRO A 96 -12.79 -4.53 22.19
CA PRO A 96 -11.86 -4.76 21.09
C PRO A 96 -11.71 -3.58 20.12
N ALA A 97 -12.82 -2.92 19.76
CA ALA A 97 -12.80 -1.74 18.88
C ALA A 97 -11.98 -0.60 19.49
N LYS A 98 -12.15 -0.35 20.80
CA LYS A 98 -11.39 0.68 21.53
C LYS A 98 -9.92 0.33 21.70
N ILE A 99 -9.59 -0.94 21.88
CA ILE A 99 -8.19 -1.42 21.93
C ILE A 99 -7.51 -1.20 20.57
N LEU A 100 -8.21 -1.47 19.46
CA LEU A 100 -7.70 -1.20 18.11
C LEU A 100 -7.45 0.30 17.89
N GLU A 101 -8.42 1.14 18.24
CA GLU A 101 -8.28 2.61 18.17
C GLU A 101 -7.03 3.06 18.95
N HIS A 102 -6.90 2.61 20.21
CA HIS A 102 -5.74 2.94 21.05
C HIS A 102 -4.42 2.47 20.43
N ARG A 103 -4.33 1.23 19.93
CA ARG A 103 -3.10 0.70 19.29
C ARG A 103 -2.72 1.51 18.05
N GLY A 104 -3.70 1.88 17.23
CA GLY A 104 -3.49 2.73 16.06
C GLY A 104 -2.87 4.07 16.45
N LEU A 105 -3.48 4.78 17.40
CA LEU A 105 -3.00 6.09 17.86
C LEU A 105 -1.65 5.99 18.58
N ALA A 106 -1.44 4.95 19.40
CA ALA A 106 -0.19 4.74 20.12
C ALA A 106 0.97 4.51 19.13
N LYS A 107 0.72 3.76 18.06
CA LYS A 107 1.68 3.58 16.97
C LYS A 107 1.95 4.89 16.24
N LEU A 108 0.92 5.66 15.89
CA LEU A 108 1.08 6.97 15.24
C LEU A 108 1.95 7.92 16.07
N LYS A 109 1.69 8.00 17.38
CA LYS A 109 2.45 8.85 18.30
C LYS A 109 3.90 8.39 18.42
N SER A 110 4.12 7.13 18.80
CA SER A 110 5.46 6.60 19.08
C SER A 110 6.35 6.46 17.84
N THR A 111 5.77 6.09 16.70
CA THR A 111 6.53 5.81 15.46
C THR A 111 6.75 7.08 14.64
N TYR A 112 5.83 8.04 14.68
CA TYR A 112 5.90 9.23 13.83
C TYR A 112 5.99 10.52 14.63
N ALA A 113 4.96 10.87 15.41
CA ALA A 113 4.90 12.19 16.07
C ALA A 113 6.08 12.45 17.03
N ASP A 114 6.48 11.43 17.81
CA ASP A 114 7.59 11.56 18.76
C ASP A 114 8.96 11.33 18.11
N LYS A 115 9.03 10.44 17.11
CA LYS A 115 10.28 9.93 16.56
C LYS A 115 10.81 10.77 15.39
N LEU A 116 9.95 11.25 14.48
CA LEU A 116 10.37 12.07 13.35
C LEU A 116 11.13 13.34 13.78
N PRO A 117 10.71 14.09 14.82
CA PRO A 117 11.49 15.24 15.29
C PRO A 117 12.88 14.89 15.82
N GLN A 118 13.08 13.65 16.31
CA GLN A 118 14.38 13.17 16.82
C GLN A 118 15.33 12.74 15.71
N GLU A 119 14.79 12.28 14.58
CA GLU A 119 15.55 11.86 13.39
C GLU A 119 15.77 13.01 12.37
N MET A 120 15.27 14.21 12.70
CA MET A 120 15.39 15.41 11.87
C MET A 120 16.77 16.05 12.02
N ASP A 121 17.37 16.46 10.90
CA ASP A 121 18.58 17.27 10.89
C ASP A 121 18.26 18.68 11.43
N ALA A 122 18.92 19.05 12.52
CA ALA A 122 18.63 20.29 13.24
C ALA A 122 19.01 21.57 12.48
N ALA A 123 19.90 21.49 11.49
CA ALA A 123 20.31 22.64 10.69
C ALA A 123 19.34 22.91 9.53
N THR A 124 18.69 21.87 9.03
CA THR A 124 17.85 21.96 7.81
C THR A 124 16.36 21.72 8.07
N ASN A 125 15.99 21.19 9.24
CA ASN A 125 14.66 20.66 9.55
C ASN A 125 14.20 19.59 8.56
N ARG A 126 15.14 18.87 7.94
CA ARG A 126 14.84 17.81 6.98
C ARG A 126 15.09 16.44 7.59
N VAL A 127 14.29 15.49 7.16
CA VAL A 127 14.46 14.08 7.49
C VAL A 127 15.05 13.37 6.28
N HIS A 128 16.11 12.61 6.53
CA HIS A 128 16.87 11.91 5.52
C HIS A 128 16.65 10.41 5.65
N THR A 129 15.64 9.89 4.96
CA THR A 129 15.38 8.44 4.93
C THR A 129 16.51 7.70 4.22
N ASN A 130 16.63 6.40 4.50
CA ASN A 130 17.47 5.47 3.76
C ASN A 130 16.59 4.56 2.88
N TYR A 131 16.83 4.57 1.57
CA TYR A 131 16.18 3.69 0.61
C TYR A 131 17.02 2.44 0.36
N ALA A 132 16.62 1.33 0.99
CA ALA A 132 17.23 0.05 0.74
C ALA A 132 16.76 -0.52 -0.62
N GLN A 133 17.65 -0.44 -1.61
CA GLN A 133 17.38 -0.86 -2.99
C GLN A 133 17.46 -2.39 -3.20
N ALA A 134 18.17 -3.12 -2.34
CA ALA A 134 18.49 -4.54 -2.50
C ALA A 134 17.93 -5.44 -1.37
N VAL A 135 16.75 -5.10 -0.84
CA VAL A 135 16.11 -5.84 0.28
C VAL A 135 14.84 -6.57 -0.15
N ALA A 136 13.90 -5.89 -0.81
CA ALA A 136 12.63 -6.53 -1.19
C ALA A 136 12.85 -7.53 -2.35
N VAL A 137 12.36 -8.76 -2.18
CA VAL A 137 12.51 -9.84 -3.17
C VAL A 137 11.85 -9.54 -4.52
N THR A 138 10.86 -8.63 -4.54
CA THR A 138 10.16 -8.20 -5.76
C THR A 138 10.82 -6.99 -6.43
N GLY A 139 11.88 -6.42 -5.85
CA GLY A 139 12.60 -5.28 -6.41
C GLY A 139 12.00 -3.92 -6.06
N ARG A 140 10.96 -3.85 -5.23
CA ARG A 140 10.49 -2.59 -4.63
C ARG A 140 11.60 -1.97 -3.75
N LEU A 141 11.58 -0.65 -3.64
CA LEU A 141 12.35 0.05 -2.63
C LEU A 141 11.69 -0.16 -1.27
N SER A 142 12.49 -0.31 -0.23
CA SER A 142 12.05 -0.14 1.16
C SER A 142 12.70 1.09 1.77
N SER A 143 12.04 1.71 2.73
CA SER A 143 12.53 2.91 3.42
C SER A 143 12.72 2.64 4.92
N ASN A 144 13.81 3.12 5.50
CA ASN A 144 14.11 3.03 6.93
C ASN A 144 14.79 4.31 7.44
N GLU A 145 14.73 4.50 8.76
CA GLU A 145 15.41 5.59 9.48
C GLU A 145 15.13 7.00 8.93
N PRO A 146 13.85 7.46 8.87
CA PRO A 146 12.59 6.77 9.18
C PRO A 146 12.01 6.04 7.96
N ASN A 147 11.05 5.15 8.21
CA ASN A 147 10.26 4.53 7.15
C ASN A 147 9.15 5.48 6.68
N LEU A 148 9.39 6.17 5.56
CA LEU A 148 8.44 7.09 4.94
C LEU A 148 7.36 6.39 4.11
N GLN A 149 7.54 5.10 3.78
CA GLN A 149 6.56 4.33 3.01
C GLN A 149 5.36 3.86 3.84
N ASN A 150 5.49 3.80 5.16
CA ASN A 150 4.45 3.26 6.04
C ASN A 150 3.59 4.33 6.73
N ILE A 151 3.72 5.61 6.34
CA ILE A 151 2.95 6.71 6.94
C ILE A 151 1.47 6.56 6.56
N PRO A 152 0.57 6.29 7.53
CA PRO A 152 -0.82 5.90 7.25
C PRO A 152 -1.61 7.00 6.54
N VAL A 153 -2.47 6.61 5.58
CA VAL A 153 -3.34 7.51 4.80
C VAL A 153 -4.84 7.28 5.04
N ARG A 154 -5.21 6.14 5.65
CA ARG A 154 -6.61 5.72 5.71
C ARG A 154 -7.40 6.41 6.83
N THR A 155 -6.73 6.72 7.95
CA THR A 155 -7.37 7.38 9.11
C THR A 155 -7.12 8.88 9.08
N ALA A 156 -7.99 9.65 9.74
CA ALA A 156 -7.81 11.09 9.83
C ALA A 156 -6.51 11.44 10.55
N GLU A 157 -6.18 10.72 11.62
CA GLU A 157 -4.98 10.92 12.43
C GLU A 157 -3.71 10.55 11.66
N GLY A 158 -3.78 9.53 10.79
CA GLY A 158 -2.68 9.18 9.89
C GLY A 158 -2.41 10.27 8.87
N ARG A 159 -3.46 10.77 8.22
CA ARG A 159 -3.41 11.90 7.29
C ARG A 159 -2.80 13.15 7.90
N ARG A 160 -3.13 13.44 9.17
CA ARG A 160 -2.54 14.56 9.89
C ARG A 160 -1.01 14.47 10.00
N ILE A 161 -0.43 13.28 10.17
CA ILE A 161 1.04 13.14 10.16
C ILE A 161 1.63 13.62 8.82
N ARG A 162 0.95 13.38 7.69
CA ARG A 162 1.38 13.84 6.36
C ARG A 162 1.32 15.37 6.20
N GLU A 163 0.44 16.06 6.94
CA GLU A 163 0.39 17.55 6.94
C GLU A 163 1.68 18.20 7.47
N ALA A 164 2.49 17.44 8.23
CA ALA A 164 3.77 17.91 8.73
C ALA A 164 4.89 17.86 7.68
N PHE A 165 4.73 17.12 6.59
CA PHE A 165 5.67 17.09 5.47
C PHE A 165 5.31 18.26 4.54
N VAL A 166 6.13 19.31 4.53
CA VAL A 166 5.78 20.61 3.93
C VAL A 166 6.78 21.03 2.87
N ALA A 167 6.38 21.94 1.99
CA ALA A 167 7.31 22.56 1.06
C ALA A 167 8.09 23.72 1.73
N PRO A 168 9.34 23.98 1.31
CA PRO A 168 10.06 25.17 1.74
C PRO A 168 9.41 26.46 1.18
N PRO A 169 9.72 27.65 1.74
CA PRO A 169 9.20 28.91 1.23
C PRO A 169 9.44 29.07 -0.28
N GLY A 170 8.42 29.56 -0.99
CA GLY A 170 8.46 29.74 -2.45
C GLY A 170 8.27 28.45 -3.27
N HIS A 171 7.96 27.34 -2.61
CA HIS A 171 7.72 26.03 -3.24
C HIS A 171 6.35 25.47 -2.82
N VAL A 172 5.89 24.47 -3.56
CA VAL A 172 4.77 23.60 -3.22
C VAL A 172 5.19 22.14 -3.29
N ILE A 173 4.45 21.26 -2.61
CA ILE A 173 4.56 19.82 -2.80
C ILE A 173 3.72 19.44 -4.02
N VAL A 174 4.32 18.64 -4.90
CA VAL A 174 3.64 17.98 -6.00
C VAL A 174 3.78 16.47 -5.78
N SER A 175 2.64 15.78 -5.68
CA SER A 175 2.58 14.32 -5.60
C SER A 175 2.10 13.78 -6.94
N ALA A 176 2.80 12.80 -7.49
CA ALA A 176 2.45 12.15 -8.74
C ALA A 176 2.37 10.64 -8.53
N ASP A 177 1.18 10.05 -8.67
CA ASP A 177 0.90 8.63 -8.40
C ASP A 177 0.39 7.92 -9.66
N TYR A 178 0.76 6.65 -9.83
CA TYR A 178 0.22 5.88 -10.95
C TYR A 178 -1.20 5.39 -10.69
N SER A 179 -2.12 5.79 -11.55
CA SER A 179 -3.51 5.38 -11.47
C SER A 179 -3.68 3.89 -11.86
N GLN A 180 -3.88 3.05 -10.83
CA GLN A 180 -4.19 1.62 -10.95
C GLN A 180 -3.11 0.80 -11.70
N ILE A 181 -1.83 1.11 -11.45
CA ILE A 181 -0.69 0.47 -12.15
C ILE A 181 -0.75 -1.06 -12.14
N GLU A 182 -1.13 -1.67 -11.01
CA GLU A 182 -1.14 -3.12 -10.85
C GLU A 182 -2.19 -3.80 -11.75
N LEU A 183 -3.37 -3.19 -11.90
CA LEU A 183 -4.40 -3.69 -12.82
C LEU A 183 -4.01 -3.49 -14.28
N ARG A 184 -3.33 -2.38 -14.61
CA ARG A 184 -2.80 -2.13 -15.96
C ARG A 184 -1.74 -3.16 -16.34
N ILE A 185 -0.85 -3.49 -15.41
CA ILE A 185 0.14 -4.56 -15.59
C ILE A 185 -0.55 -5.91 -15.75
N MET A 186 -1.56 -6.21 -14.93
CA MET A 186 -2.34 -7.45 -15.08
C MET A 186 -2.97 -7.53 -16.48
N ALA A 187 -3.59 -6.46 -16.98
CA ALA A 187 -4.15 -6.43 -18.33
C ALA A 187 -3.06 -6.71 -19.40
N HIS A 188 -1.88 -6.11 -19.24
CA HIS A 188 -0.75 -6.33 -20.15
C HIS A 188 -0.23 -7.78 -20.14
N LEU A 189 -0.04 -8.37 -18.95
CA LEU A 189 0.51 -9.71 -18.79
C LEU A 189 -0.48 -10.80 -19.18
N SER A 190 -1.76 -10.61 -18.86
CA SER A 190 -2.80 -11.61 -19.12
C SER A 190 -3.30 -11.64 -20.56
N ASP A 191 -3.08 -10.55 -21.30
CA ASP A 191 -3.67 -10.33 -22.62
C ASP A 191 -5.19 -10.54 -22.59
N ASP A 192 -5.81 -10.16 -21.49
CA ASP A 192 -7.24 -10.33 -21.29
C ASP A 192 -8.01 -9.23 -22.03
N GLU A 193 -8.76 -9.61 -23.06
CA GLU A 193 -9.50 -8.67 -23.91
C GLU A 193 -10.46 -7.77 -23.11
N GLY A 194 -11.08 -8.31 -22.06
CA GLY A 194 -12.00 -7.57 -21.20
C GLY A 194 -11.29 -6.47 -20.42
N LEU A 195 -10.15 -6.79 -19.79
CA LEU A 195 -9.33 -5.80 -19.07
C LEU A 195 -8.69 -4.79 -20.02
N LEU A 196 -8.14 -5.24 -21.15
CA LEU A 196 -7.53 -4.36 -22.16
C LEU A 196 -8.54 -3.34 -22.67
N ARG A 197 -9.77 -3.80 -22.99
CA ARG A 197 -10.87 -2.94 -23.42
C ARG A 197 -11.27 -1.94 -22.34
N ALA A 198 -11.43 -2.40 -21.09
CA ALA A 198 -11.82 -1.54 -19.98
C ALA A 198 -10.85 -0.36 -19.78
N PHE A 199 -9.55 -0.60 -19.87
CA PHE A 199 -8.56 0.48 -19.77
C PHE A 199 -8.49 1.37 -21.01
N THR A 200 -8.65 0.81 -22.21
CA THR A 200 -8.61 1.57 -23.46
C THR A 200 -9.81 2.50 -23.61
N GLU A 201 -10.98 2.08 -23.11
CA GLU A 201 -12.22 2.87 -23.10
C GLU A 201 -12.36 3.79 -21.88
N GLY A 202 -11.37 3.81 -20.97
CA GLY A 202 -11.39 4.66 -19.78
C GLY A 202 -12.45 4.27 -18.74
N LEU A 203 -12.86 3.00 -18.72
CA LEU A 203 -13.87 2.49 -17.78
C LEU A 203 -13.27 2.31 -16.38
N ASP A 204 -14.09 2.53 -15.35
CA ASP A 204 -13.74 2.14 -13.99
C ASP A 204 -13.79 0.60 -13.87
N VAL A 205 -12.60 -0.02 -13.88
CA VAL A 205 -12.44 -1.48 -13.82
C VAL A 205 -13.08 -2.08 -12.56
N HIS A 206 -13.11 -1.36 -11.44
CA HIS A 206 -13.78 -1.85 -10.24
C HIS A 206 -15.29 -1.84 -10.40
N ARG A 207 -15.87 -0.81 -11.01
CA ARG A 207 -17.31 -0.79 -11.32
C ARG A 207 -17.68 -1.83 -12.38
N ALA A 208 -16.85 -2.01 -13.40
CA ALA A 208 -17.03 -3.05 -14.41
C ALA A 208 -17.00 -4.44 -13.78
N THR A 209 -16.02 -4.74 -12.93
CA THR A 209 -15.98 -6.01 -12.17
C THR A 209 -17.19 -6.15 -11.25
N ALA A 210 -17.61 -5.08 -10.55
CA ALA A 210 -18.77 -5.12 -9.67
C ALA A 210 -20.07 -5.42 -10.44
N SER A 211 -20.27 -4.78 -11.57
CA SER A 211 -21.43 -5.00 -12.44
C SER A 211 -21.60 -6.48 -12.79
N GLU A 212 -20.49 -7.13 -13.15
CA GLU A 212 -20.45 -8.55 -13.51
C GLU A 212 -20.62 -9.47 -12.30
N VAL A 213 -19.91 -9.21 -11.20
CA VAL A 213 -19.94 -10.04 -9.99
C VAL A 213 -21.32 -9.97 -9.32
N PHE A 214 -21.95 -8.80 -9.28
CA PHE A 214 -23.25 -8.57 -8.64
C PHE A 214 -24.44 -8.65 -9.60
N GLY A 215 -24.22 -8.73 -10.91
CA GLY A 215 -25.29 -8.83 -11.92
C GLY A 215 -26.15 -7.57 -12.04
N VAL A 216 -25.56 -6.39 -11.86
CA VAL A 216 -26.24 -5.08 -11.94
C VAL A 216 -25.61 -4.22 -13.04
N PRO A 217 -26.36 -3.35 -13.74
CA PRO A 217 -25.75 -2.41 -14.71
C PRO A 217 -24.65 -1.55 -14.07
N VAL A 218 -23.62 -1.17 -14.85
CA VAL A 218 -22.45 -0.41 -14.37
C VAL A 218 -22.88 0.91 -13.70
N GLU A 219 -23.94 1.53 -14.20
CA GLU A 219 -24.49 2.79 -13.69
C GLU A 219 -25.16 2.60 -12.32
N GLN A 220 -25.65 1.40 -12.04
CA GLN A 220 -26.35 1.04 -10.80
C GLN A 220 -25.42 0.46 -9.73
N VAL A 221 -24.13 0.27 -10.05
CA VAL A 221 -23.14 -0.21 -9.07
C VAL A 221 -23.05 0.78 -7.89
N SER A 222 -23.33 0.30 -6.69
CA SER A 222 -23.19 1.09 -5.48
C SER A 222 -21.71 1.29 -5.10
N SER A 223 -21.42 2.30 -4.28
CA SER A 223 -20.07 2.53 -3.76
C SER A 223 -19.55 1.33 -2.95
N GLU A 224 -20.44 0.63 -2.26
CA GLU A 224 -20.11 -0.58 -1.49
C GLU A 224 -19.77 -1.76 -2.42
N GLN A 225 -20.56 -1.99 -3.47
CA GLN A 225 -20.27 -3.01 -4.49
C GLN A 225 -18.94 -2.74 -5.19
N ARG A 226 -18.66 -1.47 -5.52
CA ARG A 226 -17.36 -1.05 -6.06
C ARG A 226 -16.22 -1.36 -5.08
N ARG A 227 -16.41 -1.11 -3.78
CA ARG A 227 -15.43 -1.43 -2.73
C ARG A 227 -15.15 -2.93 -2.66
N TYR A 228 -16.18 -3.79 -2.73
CA TYR A 228 -15.99 -5.23 -2.77
C TYR A 228 -15.27 -5.69 -4.04
N ALA A 229 -15.64 -5.16 -5.20
CA ALA A 229 -14.94 -5.46 -6.45
C ALA A 229 -13.47 -5.01 -6.43
N LYS A 230 -13.14 -3.92 -5.72
CA LYS A 230 -11.76 -3.51 -5.45
C LYS A 230 -11.00 -4.59 -4.69
N VAL A 231 -11.57 -5.11 -3.59
CA VAL A 231 -10.97 -6.21 -2.82
C VAL A 231 -10.82 -7.48 -3.67
N ILE A 232 -11.81 -7.80 -4.50
CA ILE A 232 -11.75 -8.95 -5.42
C ILE A 232 -10.62 -8.77 -6.44
N ASN A 233 -10.55 -7.63 -7.13
CA ASN A 233 -9.51 -7.33 -8.12
C ASN A 233 -8.12 -7.48 -7.50
N PHE A 234 -7.83 -6.79 -6.39
CA PHE A 234 -6.52 -6.87 -5.75
C PHE A 234 -6.24 -8.26 -5.18
N GLY A 235 -7.23 -8.89 -4.55
CA GLY A 235 -7.07 -10.24 -4.00
C GLY A 235 -6.70 -11.25 -5.07
N LEU A 236 -7.42 -11.26 -6.20
CA LEU A 236 -7.22 -12.24 -7.25
C LEU A 236 -5.94 -12.02 -8.04
N ILE A 237 -5.58 -10.76 -8.29
CA ILE A 237 -4.27 -10.37 -8.83
C ILE A 237 -3.15 -11.01 -8.00
N TYR A 238 -3.28 -10.99 -6.68
CA TYR A 238 -2.27 -11.55 -5.78
C TYR A 238 -2.41 -13.05 -5.47
N GLY A 239 -3.27 -13.77 -6.21
CA GLY A 239 -3.46 -15.20 -6.01
C GLY A 239 -4.13 -15.56 -4.69
N MET A 240 -4.96 -14.67 -4.15
CA MET A 240 -5.77 -14.93 -2.96
C MET A 240 -6.72 -16.11 -3.20
N SER A 241 -6.83 -16.99 -2.21
CA SER A 241 -7.76 -18.12 -2.27
C SER A 241 -9.19 -17.67 -1.92
N SER A 242 -10.18 -18.52 -2.21
CA SER A 242 -11.57 -18.27 -1.78
C SER A 242 -11.69 -18.12 -0.26
N PHE A 243 -10.83 -18.78 0.53
CA PHE A 243 -10.76 -18.59 1.97
C PHE A 243 -10.29 -17.17 2.34
N GLY A 244 -9.21 -16.68 1.72
CA GLY A 244 -8.72 -15.32 1.97
C GLY A 244 -9.72 -14.25 1.52
N LEU A 245 -10.40 -14.48 0.39
CA LEU A 245 -11.42 -13.57 -0.10
C LEU A 245 -12.66 -13.52 0.80
N ALA A 246 -13.12 -14.69 1.25
CA ALA A 246 -14.22 -14.81 2.20
C ALA A 246 -13.95 -14.03 3.50
N SER A 247 -12.74 -14.18 4.05
CA SER A 247 -12.30 -13.47 5.24
C SER A 247 -12.25 -11.95 5.03
N ASN A 248 -11.67 -11.46 3.93
CA ASN A 248 -11.58 -10.02 3.65
C ASN A 248 -12.94 -9.36 3.37
N LEU A 249 -13.90 -10.11 2.83
CA LEU A 249 -15.23 -9.60 2.51
C LEU A 249 -16.27 -9.84 3.61
N GLY A 250 -15.94 -10.65 4.63
CA GLY A 250 -16.89 -11.08 5.66
C GLY A 250 -18.05 -11.92 5.10
N ILE A 251 -17.79 -12.75 4.08
CA ILE A 251 -18.82 -13.57 3.40
C ILE A 251 -18.54 -15.06 3.51
N GLU A 252 -19.55 -15.88 3.22
CA GLU A 252 -19.42 -17.33 3.12
C GLU A 252 -18.39 -17.76 2.06
N LYS A 253 -17.64 -18.83 2.34
CA LYS A 253 -16.63 -19.37 1.43
C LYS A 253 -17.22 -19.76 0.07
N SER A 254 -18.45 -20.28 0.06
CA SER A 254 -19.17 -20.64 -1.18
C SER A 254 -19.49 -19.41 -2.03
N ALA A 255 -19.89 -18.29 -1.41
CA ALA A 255 -20.12 -17.03 -2.10
C ALA A 255 -18.81 -16.46 -2.67
N ALA A 256 -17.72 -16.48 -1.89
CA ALA A 256 -16.41 -16.07 -2.36
C ALA A 256 -15.93 -16.91 -3.55
N ALA A 257 -16.13 -18.23 -3.53
CA ALA A 257 -15.82 -19.09 -4.67
C ALA A 257 -16.64 -18.73 -5.92
N ALA A 258 -17.94 -18.48 -5.78
CA ALA A 258 -18.80 -18.06 -6.89
C ALA A 258 -18.36 -16.71 -7.49
N TYR A 259 -17.90 -15.75 -6.65
CA TYR A 259 -17.36 -14.48 -7.14
C TYR A 259 -16.07 -14.64 -7.91
N ILE A 260 -15.17 -15.52 -7.44
CA ILE A 260 -13.93 -15.87 -8.15
C ILE A 260 -14.24 -16.50 -9.51
N ASP A 261 -15.22 -17.42 -9.56
CA ASP A 261 -15.60 -18.07 -10.81
C ASP A 261 -16.20 -17.08 -11.81
N ARG A 262 -17.11 -16.19 -11.37
CA ARG A 262 -17.64 -15.11 -12.22
C ARG A 262 -16.53 -14.18 -12.73
N TYR A 263 -15.60 -13.81 -11.86
CA TYR A 263 -14.45 -12.98 -12.24
C TYR A 263 -13.64 -13.62 -13.37
N PHE A 264 -13.31 -14.91 -13.25
CA PHE A 264 -12.53 -15.60 -14.28
C PHE A 264 -13.33 -15.98 -15.52
N GLN A 265 -14.66 -16.08 -15.44
CA GLN A 265 -15.51 -16.18 -16.62
C GLN A 265 -15.50 -14.88 -17.41
N ARG A 266 -15.49 -13.74 -16.71
CA ARG A 266 -15.39 -12.41 -17.32
C ARG A 266 -14.01 -12.11 -17.87
N TYR A 267 -12.97 -12.47 -17.14
CA TYR A 267 -11.56 -12.23 -17.47
C TYR A 267 -10.78 -13.55 -17.61
N PRO A 268 -11.07 -14.36 -18.65
CA PRO A 268 -10.46 -15.68 -18.84
C PRO A 268 -8.95 -15.61 -19.09
N GLY A 269 -8.44 -14.52 -19.66
CA GLY A 269 -7.01 -14.31 -19.87
C GLY A 269 -6.24 -14.23 -18.55
N VAL A 270 -6.85 -13.69 -17.49
CA VAL A 270 -6.24 -13.64 -16.16
C VAL A 270 -6.04 -15.04 -15.59
N ARG A 271 -7.06 -15.92 -15.72
CA ARG A 271 -6.94 -17.32 -15.28
C ARG A 271 -5.82 -18.04 -16.02
N ARG A 272 -5.80 -17.90 -17.35
CA ARG A 272 -4.77 -18.49 -18.21
C ARG A 272 -3.37 -18.03 -17.80
N TYR A 273 -3.17 -16.72 -17.61
CA TYR A 273 -1.91 -16.18 -17.12
C TYR A 273 -1.47 -16.79 -15.78
N MET A 274 -2.38 -16.92 -14.82
CA MET A 274 -2.05 -17.52 -13.52
C MET A 274 -1.65 -19.00 -13.65
N ASP A 275 -2.33 -19.76 -14.50
CA ASP A 275 -2.02 -21.17 -14.78
C ASP A 275 -0.67 -21.33 -15.49
N ASP A 276 -0.45 -20.56 -16.56
CA ASP A 276 0.77 -20.58 -17.35
C ASP A 276 1.98 -20.13 -16.52
N THR A 277 1.83 -19.09 -15.70
CA THR A 277 2.90 -18.60 -14.82
C THR A 277 3.29 -19.65 -13.77
N ARG A 278 2.32 -20.36 -13.19
CA ARG A 278 2.60 -21.48 -12.27
C ARG A 278 3.34 -22.61 -12.97
N ALA A 279 2.92 -22.96 -14.19
CA ALA A 279 3.57 -24.02 -14.97
C ALA A 279 5.01 -23.64 -15.34
N ALA A 280 5.23 -22.43 -15.84
CA ALA A 280 6.56 -21.90 -16.14
C ALA A 280 7.45 -21.87 -14.91
N ALA A 281 6.95 -21.37 -13.76
CA ALA A 281 7.69 -21.34 -12.50
C ALA A 281 8.14 -22.73 -12.05
N LYS A 282 7.29 -23.77 -12.21
CA LYS A 282 7.66 -25.16 -11.89
C LYS A 282 8.73 -25.72 -12.81
N ALA A 283 8.68 -25.36 -14.10
CA ALA A 283 9.61 -25.84 -15.11
C ALA A 283 11.01 -25.20 -14.98
N GLN A 284 11.08 -23.89 -14.75
CA GLN A 284 12.36 -23.15 -14.75
C GLN A 284 12.87 -22.74 -13.35
N GLY A 285 12.02 -22.81 -12.32
CA GLY A 285 12.39 -22.49 -10.92
C GLY A 285 12.35 -21.00 -10.56
N TYR A 286 11.96 -20.12 -11.48
CA TYR A 286 11.84 -18.68 -11.25
C TYR A 286 10.74 -18.06 -12.12
N VAL A 287 10.38 -16.81 -11.82
CA VAL A 287 9.51 -15.96 -12.64
C VAL A 287 10.21 -14.63 -12.95
N GLU A 288 9.79 -13.96 -14.03
CA GLU A 288 10.38 -12.70 -14.51
C GLU A 288 9.36 -11.57 -14.57
N THR A 289 9.82 -10.33 -14.36
CA THR A 289 9.06 -9.12 -14.70
C THR A 289 9.15 -8.84 -16.20
N VAL A 290 8.35 -7.88 -16.69
CA VAL A 290 8.42 -7.40 -18.08
C VAL A 290 9.83 -6.94 -18.48
N PHE A 291 10.62 -6.46 -17.51
CA PHE A 291 11.96 -5.92 -17.72
C PHE A 291 13.08 -6.92 -17.34
N GLY A 292 12.74 -8.20 -17.13
CA GLY A 292 13.70 -9.28 -16.92
C GLY A 292 14.23 -9.43 -15.48
N ARG A 293 13.64 -8.76 -14.48
CA ARG A 293 13.96 -9.03 -13.07
C ARG A 293 13.44 -10.41 -12.68
N ARG A 294 14.29 -11.22 -12.04
CA ARG A 294 13.95 -12.58 -11.63
C ARG A 294 13.62 -12.69 -10.14
N LEU A 295 12.62 -13.50 -9.83
CA LEU A 295 12.41 -14.07 -8.50
C LEU A 295 12.55 -15.60 -8.56
N TRP A 296 13.54 -16.14 -7.86
CA TRP A 296 13.72 -17.59 -7.69
C TRP A 296 12.77 -18.16 -6.64
N LEU A 297 12.19 -19.32 -6.94
CA LEU A 297 11.12 -19.94 -6.14
C LEU A 297 11.53 -21.37 -5.74
N PRO A 298 12.44 -21.53 -4.76
CA PRO A 298 12.98 -22.84 -4.40
C PRO A 298 11.91 -23.83 -3.91
N GLU A 299 10.83 -23.33 -3.32
CA GLU A 299 9.72 -24.15 -2.79
C GLU A 299 8.62 -24.44 -3.84
N ILE A 300 8.78 -24.04 -5.11
CA ILE A 300 7.72 -24.20 -6.13
C ILE A 300 7.38 -25.67 -6.43
N ASN A 301 8.35 -26.57 -6.23
CA ASN A 301 8.21 -28.02 -6.38
C ASN A 301 8.20 -28.76 -5.04
N SER A 302 7.99 -28.05 -3.92
CA SER A 302 7.99 -28.62 -2.58
C SER A 302 6.89 -29.68 -2.39
N GLY A 303 7.23 -30.78 -1.73
CA GLY A 303 6.24 -31.77 -1.29
C GLY A 303 5.34 -31.24 -0.16
N ASN A 304 5.74 -30.17 0.52
CA ASN A 304 4.97 -29.51 1.57
C ASN A 304 3.91 -28.59 0.94
N GLY A 305 2.63 -28.95 1.06
CA GLY A 305 1.50 -28.22 0.48
C GLY A 305 1.47 -26.72 0.83
N PRO A 306 1.55 -26.33 2.12
CA PRO A 306 1.62 -24.93 2.53
C PRO A 306 2.78 -24.14 1.91
N ARG A 307 4.01 -24.69 1.91
CA ARG A 307 5.18 -24.02 1.31
C ARG A 307 5.04 -23.87 -0.20
N ARG A 308 4.63 -24.94 -0.88
CA ARG A 308 4.34 -24.91 -2.32
C ARG A 308 3.27 -23.88 -2.67
N GLY A 309 2.18 -23.84 -1.91
CA GLY A 309 1.10 -22.87 -2.13
C GLY A 309 1.57 -21.41 -1.93
N ALA A 310 2.50 -21.16 -0.99
CA ALA A 310 3.12 -19.84 -0.85
C ALA A 310 4.00 -19.48 -2.05
N ALA A 311 4.79 -20.44 -2.56
CA ALA A 311 5.61 -20.24 -3.76
C ALA A 311 4.75 -20.02 -5.02
N GLU A 312 3.65 -20.75 -5.19
CA GLU A 312 2.70 -20.55 -6.31
C GLU A 312 2.05 -19.16 -6.27
N ARG A 313 1.71 -18.63 -5.09
CA ARG A 313 1.23 -17.24 -4.95
C ARG A 313 2.31 -16.22 -5.27
N ALA A 314 3.54 -16.45 -4.79
CA ALA A 314 4.68 -15.60 -5.10
C ALA A 314 5.00 -15.58 -6.61
N ALA A 315 4.85 -16.72 -7.29
CA ALA A 315 5.03 -16.84 -8.74
C ALA A 315 4.10 -15.91 -9.52
N ILE A 316 2.84 -15.78 -9.06
CA ILE A 316 1.83 -14.95 -9.73
C ILE A 316 2.05 -13.47 -9.40
N ASN A 317 2.30 -13.17 -8.12
CA ASN A 317 2.44 -11.81 -7.61
C ASN A 317 3.71 -11.10 -8.12
N ALA A 318 4.86 -11.79 -8.07
CA ALA A 318 6.16 -11.15 -8.28
C ALA A 318 6.33 -10.50 -9.66
N PRO A 319 5.87 -11.09 -10.79
CA PRO A 319 5.90 -10.42 -12.09
C PRO A 319 5.16 -9.08 -12.08
N MET A 320 4.00 -8.99 -11.42
CA MET A 320 3.22 -7.75 -11.37
C MET A 320 3.83 -6.72 -10.43
N GLN A 321 4.10 -7.12 -9.19
CA GLN A 321 4.66 -6.22 -8.19
C GLN A 321 6.06 -5.74 -8.60
N GLY A 322 6.86 -6.62 -9.20
CA GLY A 322 8.18 -6.28 -9.71
C GLY A 322 8.14 -5.43 -10.96
N THR A 323 7.18 -5.66 -11.88
CA THR A 323 7.01 -4.76 -13.04
C THR A 323 6.60 -3.35 -12.58
N ALA A 324 5.73 -3.21 -11.58
CA ALA A 324 5.41 -1.91 -10.99
C ALA A 324 6.66 -1.24 -10.39
N ALA A 325 7.50 -2.01 -9.69
CA ALA A 325 8.76 -1.53 -9.13
C ALA A 325 9.75 -1.10 -10.22
N ASP A 326 9.80 -1.81 -11.35
CA ASP A 326 10.62 -1.47 -12.49
C ASP A 326 10.13 -0.17 -13.16
N LEU A 327 8.81 -0.02 -13.33
CA LEU A 327 8.19 1.17 -13.92
C LEU A 327 8.42 2.43 -13.09
N ILE A 328 8.23 2.39 -11.77
CA ILE A 328 8.49 3.56 -10.92
C ILE A 328 9.98 3.93 -10.93
N LYS A 329 10.88 2.94 -10.98
CA LYS A 329 12.32 3.16 -11.13
C LYS A 329 12.70 3.77 -12.48
N LEU A 330 12.06 3.34 -13.57
CA LEU A 330 12.22 3.95 -14.90
C LEU A 330 11.68 5.39 -14.92
N ALA A 331 10.55 5.65 -14.26
CA ALA A 331 10.03 7.00 -14.05
C ALA A 331 11.01 7.89 -13.28
N MET A 332 11.62 7.38 -12.20
CA MET A 332 12.65 8.12 -11.48
C MET A 332 13.82 8.52 -12.38
N ILE A 333 14.30 7.59 -13.22
CA ILE A 333 15.38 7.86 -14.18
C ILE A 333 14.96 8.95 -15.18
N ALA A 334 13.82 8.75 -15.85
CA ALA A 334 13.35 9.69 -16.87
C ALA A 334 13.08 11.09 -16.28
N MET A 335 12.52 11.16 -15.07
CA MET A 335 12.31 12.41 -14.36
C MET A 335 13.62 13.10 -13.99
N GLN A 336 14.58 12.37 -13.41
CA GLN A 336 15.86 12.98 -13.04
C GLN A 336 16.64 13.46 -14.26
N ASP A 337 16.66 12.69 -15.34
CA ASP A 337 17.30 13.08 -16.59
C ASP A 337 16.68 14.35 -17.16
N GLU A 338 15.34 14.49 -17.10
CA GLU A 338 14.67 15.70 -17.55
C GLU A 338 14.99 16.92 -16.68
N LEU A 339 14.98 16.76 -15.35
CA LEU A 339 15.31 17.84 -14.41
C LEU A 339 16.74 18.35 -14.65
N ASP A 340 17.70 17.44 -14.79
CA ASP A 340 19.11 17.77 -15.04
C ASP A 340 19.28 18.44 -16.42
N ARG A 341 18.63 17.91 -17.46
CA ARG A 341 18.72 18.42 -18.83
C ARG A 341 18.12 19.81 -18.99
N SER A 342 17.01 20.07 -18.31
CA SER A 342 16.27 21.34 -18.39
C SER A 342 16.73 22.38 -17.35
N GLY A 343 17.65 22.01 -16.45
CA GLY A 343 18.18 22.91 -15.42
C GLY A 343 17.12 23.38 -14.42
N ARG A 344 16.10 22.55 -14.17
CA ARG A 344 14.99 22.87 -13.26
C ARG A 344 15.44 22.80 -11.81
N ARG A 345 14.83 23.63 -10.96
CA ARG A 345 15.06 23.61 -9.50
C ARG A 345 14.12 22.66 -8.77
N THR A 346 13.07 22.18 -9.44
CA THR A 346 12.21 21.09 -8.96
C THR A 346 13.06 19.91 -8.47
N ALA A 347 12.81 19.45 -7.25
CA ALA A 347 13.56 18.37 -6.62
C ALA A 347 12.63 17.18 -6.33
N MET A 348 13.06 15.97 -6.69
CA MET A 348 12.41 14.74 -6.24
C MET A 348 12.84 14.46 -4.79
N VAL A 349 11.88 14.37 -3.87
CA VAL A 349 12.15 14.34 -2.42
C VAL A 349 11.73 13.03 -1.76
N MET A 350 10.75 12.32 -2.32
CA MET A 350 10.37 10.99 -1.84
C MET A 350 9.90 10.09 -2.99
N GLN A 351 10.11 8.79 -2.80
CA GLN A 351 9.47 7.71 -3.53
C GLN A 351 8.66 6.89 -2.52
N VAL A 352 7.35 6.74 -2.76
CA VAL A 352 6.44 6.00 -1.86
C VAL A 352 5.54 5.10 -2.69
N HIS A 353 5.78 3.79 -2.65
CA HIS A 353 5.02 2.80 -3.44
C HIS A 353 5.07 3.07 -4.95
N ASP A 354 3.99 3.57 -5.55
CA ASP A 354 3.82 3.97 -6.95
C ASP A 354 3.82 5.50 -7.15
N GLU A 355 4.09 6.26 -6.08
CA GLU A 355 4.10 7.71 -6.03
C GLU A 355 5.53 8.28 -6.02
N LEU A 356 5.73 9.38 -6.77
CA LEU A 356 6.88 10.28 -6.66
C LEU A 356 6.43 11.62 -6.10
N VAL A 357 7.16 12.12 -5.10
CA VAL A 357 6.87 13.40 -4.45
C VAL A 357 7.99 14.39 -4.75
N PHE A 358 7.61 15.62 -5.06
CA PHE A 358 8.50 16.68 -5.48
C PHE A 358 8.28 17.95 -4.65
N GLU A 359 9.37 18.69 -4.42
CA GLU A 359 9.32 20.10 -4.05
C GLU A 359 9.48 20.92 -5.34
N VAL A 360 8.48 21.76 -5.64
CA VAL A 360 8.40 22.48 -6.90
C VAL A 360 8.34 23.98 -6.64
N PRO A 361 9.30 24.79 -7.14
CA PRO A 361 9.21 26.25 -7.08
C PRO A 361 7.90 26.76 -7.72
N HIS A 362 7.32 27.83 -7.17
CA HIS A 362 6.05 28.38 -7.67
C HIS A 362 6.05 28.70 -9.17
N ASP A 363 7.18 29.16 -9.71
CA ASP A 363 7.35 29.50 -11.12
C ASP A 363 7.62 28.28 -12.03
N GLU A 364 7.82 27.09 -11.46
CA GLU A 364 7.95 25.81 -12.18
C GLU A 364 6.69 24.93 -12.07
N LEU A 365 5.65 25.39 -11.36
CA LEU A 365 4.46 24.58 -11.06
C LEU A 365 3.70 24.13 -12.32
N GLU A 366 3.44 25.04 -13.26
CA GLU A 366 2.69 24.70 -14.49
C GLU A 366 3.44 23.68 -15.35
N TRP A 367 4.78 23.77 -15.35
CA TRP A 367 5.63 22.76 -15.98
C TRP A 367 5.49 21.42 -15.26
N ALA A 368 5.58 21.39 -13.92
CA ALA A 368 5.48 20.15 -13.16
C ALA A 368 4.10 19.47 -13.33
N ARG A 369 3.01 20.24 -13.31
CA ARG A 369 1.63 19.75 -13.55
C ARG A 369 1.47 19.04 -14.90
N THR A 370 2.21 19.48 -15.90
CA THR A 370 2.08 18.97 -17.28
C THR A 370 3.09 17.85 -17.55
N GLU A 371 4.34 18.07 -17.19
CA GLU A 371 5.46 17.23 -17.62
C GLU A 371 5.69 16.02 -16.71
N VAL A 372 5.51 16.16 -15.39
CA VAL A 372 5.66 15.03 -14.46
C VAL A 372 4.74 13.85 -14.83
N PRO A 373 3.41 14.01 -14.99
CA PRO A 373 2.55 12.88 -15.30
C PRO A 373 2.80 12.34 -16.72
N ARG A 374 3.15 13.23 -17.67
CA ARG A 374 3.48 12.86 -19.05
C ARG A 374 4.73 11.97 -19.10
N ILE A 375 5.77 12.33 -18.37
CA ILE A 375 7.04 11.58 -18.33
C ILE A 375 6.82 10.24 -17.63
N MET A 376 6.14 10.23 -16.48
CA MET A 376 5.80 8.98 -15.76
C MET A 376 4.99 8.03 -16.66
N ALA A 377 3.93 8.52 -17.31
CA ALA A 377 3.13 7.70 -18.22
C ALA A 377 3.91 7.22 -19.47
N GLY A 378 5.00 7.90 -19.84
CA GLY A 378 5.77 7.64 -21.05
C GLY A 378 6.97 6.70 -20.91
N VAL A 379 7.27 6.18 -19.72
CA VAL A 379 8.51 5.42 -19.48
C VAL A 379 8.53 4.01 -20.06
N ALA A 380 7.37 3.48 -20.43
CA ALA A 380 7.26 2.16 -21.05
C ALA A 380 5.99 2.07 -21.91
N GLN A 381 6.07 1.26 -22.96
CA GLN A 381 4.92 0.91 -23.78
C GLN A 381 4.34 -0.43 -23.32
N LEU A 382 3.23 -0.39 -22.58
CA LEU A 382 2.43 -1.57 -22.29
C LEU A 382 1.28 -1.68 -23.30
N LYS A 383 0.52 -2.78 -23.22
CA LYS A 383 -0.68 -3.00 -24.06
C LYS A 383 -1.83 -2.06 -23.69
N VAL A 384 -1.80 -1.51 -22.48
CA VAL A 384 -2.69 -0.45 -22.00
C VAL A 384 -1.84 0.76 -21.62
N PRO A 385 -2.32 2.00 -21.85
CA PRO A 385 -1.54 3.18 -21.50
C PRO A 385 -1.31 3.22 -19.98
N LEU A 386 -0.13 3.69 -19.56
CA LEU A 386 0.08 4.11 -18.18
C LEU A 386 -0.59 5.46 -17.97
N LEU A 387 -1.03 5.72 -16.74
CA LEU A 387 -1.61 7.00 -16.35
C LEU A 387 -1.03 7.39 -14.99
N ALA A 388 -0.56 8.62 -14.89
CA ALA A 388 -0.16 9.23 -13.63
C ALA A 388 -1.06 10.44 -13.35
N GLU A 389 -1.50 10.58 -12.11
CA GLU A 389 -2.31 11.69 -11.63
C GLU A 389 -1.44 12.58 -10.74
N VAL A 390 -1.70 13.89 -10.77
CA VAL A 390 -0.92 14.86 -10.00
C VAL A 390 -1.82 15.65 -9.07
N GLY A 391 -1.48 15.66 -7.79
CA GLY A 391 -2.01 16.59 -6.81
C GLY A 391 -0.94 17.59 -6.33
N VAL A 392 -1.40 18.72 -5.80
CA VAL A 392 -0.55 19.86 -5.43
C VAL A 392 -1.05 20.48 -4.15
N GLY A 393 -0.14 20.73 -3.22
CA GLY A 393 -0.47 21.27 -1.90
C GLY A 393 0.71 21.92 -1.20
N GLN A 394 0.45 22.58 -0.07
CA GLN A 394 1.51 23.10 0.81
C GLN A 394 2.11 22.01 1.70
N SER A 395 1.42 20.89 1.83
CA SER A 395 1.88 19.68 2.51
C SER A 395 1.68 18.45 1.66
N TRP A 396 2.32 17.34 2.05
CA TRP A 396 2.13 16.06 1.39
C TRP A 396 0.68 15.59 1.46
N GLU A 397 -0.03 15.82 2.56
CA GLU A 397 -1.46 15.49 2.67
C GLU A 397 -2.33 16.30 1.71
N GLU A 398 -2.04 17.58 1.51
CA GLU A 398 -2.82 18.41 0.56
C GLU A 398 -2.53 18.05 -0.90
N ALA A 399 -1.34 17.51 -1.18
CA ALA A 399 -0.93 17.12 -2.52
C ALA A 399 -1.35 15.69 -2.88
N HIS A 400 -1.63 14.83 -1.90
CA HIS A 400 -2.03 13.43 -2.07
C HIS A 400 -3.56 13.31 -2.12
#